data_AF-A0A7C1KA25-F1
#
_entry.id   AF-A0A7C1KA25-F1
#
_cell.length_a   1.000
_cell.length_b   1.000
_cell.length_c   1.000
_cell.angle_alpha   90.00
_cell.angle_beta   90.00
_cell.angle_gamma   90.00
#
_symmetry.space_group_name_H-M   'P 1'
#
loop_
_entity.id
_entity.type
_entity.pdbx_description
1 polymer ?
#
loop_
_entity_poly.entity_id
_entity_poly.type
_entity_poly.pdbx_seq_one_letter_code
_entity_poly.pdbx_strand_id
1 'polypeptide(L)' 'MAVSVGERAPDFTLRDATGRGEVKLSDFAGRPVVLAFYALAFTGG' A
#
# COMPACT_ATOMS: atom_id res chain seq x y z
N MET A 1 -0.83 4.93 -15.65
CA MET A 1 0.63 4.74 -15.72
C MET A 1 0.96 3.39 -15.11
N ALA A 2 1.85 2.62 -15.74
CA ALA A 2 2.33 1.34 -15.20
C ALA A 2 3.55 1.60 -14.31
N VAL A 3 3.65 0.89 -13.18
CA VAL A 3 4.80 0.98 -12.27
C VAL A 3 5.99 0.23 -12.89
N SER A 4 7.18 0.83 -12.85
CA SER A 4 8.40 0.22 -13.40
C SER A 4 9.44 -0.08 -12.31
N VAL A 5 10.27 -1.11 -12.53
CA VAL A 5 11.37 -1.44 -11.61
C VAL A 5 12.37 -0.29 -11.55
N GLY A 6 12.79 0.08 -10.33
CA GLY A 6 13.72 1.18 -10.07
C GLY A 6 13.04 2.56 -9.99
N GLU A 7 11.77 2.67 -10.36
CA GLU A 7 10.99 3.88 -10.14
C GLU A 7 10.66 4.02 -8.65
N ARG A 8 10.67 5.26 -8.15
CA ARG A 8 10.17 5.54 -6.81
C ARG A 8 8.68 5.20 -6.77
N ALA A 9 8.27 4.39 -5.80
CA ALA A 9 6.86 4.06 -5.60
C ALA A 9 6.01 5.35 -5.45
N PRO A 10 4.89 5.48 -6.18
CA PRO A 10 3.98 6.60 -6.02
C PRO A 10 3.45 6.67 -4.60
N ASP A 11 3.46 7.86 -4.02
CA ASP A 11 2.91 8.07 -2.69
C ASP A 11 1.38 8.08 -2.73
N PHE A 12 0.75 7.49 -1.73
CA PHE A 12 -0.70 7.42 -1.61
C PHE A 12 -1.11 7.34 -0.14
N THR A 13 -2.35 7.74 0.13
CA THR A 13 -2.98 7.67 1.44
C THR A 13 -4.24 6.82 1.33
N LEU A 14 -4.38 5.83 2.23
CA LEU A 14 -5.55 4.96 2.32
C LEU A 14 -6.14 5.00 3.73
N ARG A 15 -7.43 4.69 3.86
CA ARG A 15 -8.05 4.46 5.18
C ARG A 15 -7.61 3.10 5.72
N ASP A 16 -7.28 3.03 7.00
CA ASP A 16 -7.01 1.76 7.69
C ASP A 16 -8.32 0.94 7.82
N ALA A 17 -8.22 -0.37 7.60
CA ALA A 17 -9.29 -1.34 7.80
C ALA A 17 -9.85 -1.37 9.23
N THR A 18 -9.07 -0.92 10.22
CA THR A 18 -9.49 -0.85 11.64
C THR A 18 -10.24 0.43 12.00
N GLY A 19 -10.39 1.38 11.07
CA GLY A 19 -11.06 2.66 11.32
C GLY A 19 -10.25 3.65 12.17
N ARG A 20 -8.96 3.35 12.44
CA ARG A 20 -8.08 4.21 13.26
C ARG A 20 -7.55 5.45 12.55
N GLY A 21 -7.91 5.65 11.28
CA GLY A 21 -7.54 6.83 10.50
C GLY A 21 -6.99 6.47 9.13
N GLU A 22 -6.05 7.27 8.68
CA GLU A 22 -5.39 7.14 7.38
C GLU A 22 -3.95 6.66 7.54
N VAL A 23 -3.47 5.93 6.55
CA VAL A 23 -2.10 5.40 6.44
C VAL A 23 -1.52 5.90 5.13
N LYS A 24 -0.32 6.47 5.19
CA LYS A 24 0.40 6.96 4.01
C LYS A 24 1.60 6.07 3.69
N LEU A 25 1.86 5.80 2.42
CA LEU A 25 3.01 4.97 2.02
C LEU A 25 4.33 5.58 2.54
N SER A 26 4.46 6.92 2.48
CA SER A 26 5.65 7.62 2.97
C SER A 26 5.94 7.43 4.46
N ASP A 27 4.96 7.05 5.27
CA ASP A 27 5.15 6.84 6.72
C ASP A 27 6.08 5.65 7.00
N PHE A 28 6.29 4.76 6.01
CA PHE A 28 7.18 3.60 6.11
C PHE A 28 8.57 3.85 5.49
N ALA A 29 8.92 5.09 5.15
CA ALA A 29 10.21 5.41 4.54
C ALA A 29 11.41 4.92 5.39
N GLY A 30 12.48 4.50 4.73
CA GLY A 30 13.69 3.96 5.38
C GLY A 30 13.60 2.48 5.75
N ARG A 31 12.50 1.79 5.40
CA ARG A 31 12.30 0.36 5.63
C ARG A 31 12.00 -0.37 4.31
N PRO A 32 12.39 -1.64 4.16
CA PRO A 32 11.86 -2.49 3.09
C PRO A 32 10.36 -2.72 3.31
N VAL A 33 9.55 -2.44 2.30
CA VAL A 33 8.09 -2.55 2.34
C VAL A 33 7.60 -3.35 1.14
N VAL A 34 6.63 -4.24 1.36
CA VAL A 34 5.94 -4.99 0.30
C VAL A 34 4.47 -4.57 0.31
N LEU A 35 3.94 -4.21 -0.86
CA LEU A 35 2.52 -3.94 -1.07
C LEU A 35 1.87 -5.13 -1.77
N ALA A 36 0.79 -5.64 -1.18
CA ALA A 36 0.00 -6.72 -1.76
C ALA A 36 -1.43 -6.23 -1.99
N PHE A 37 -1.90 -6.33 -3.23
CA PHE A 37 -3.27 -6.00 -3.62
C PHE A 37 -4.02 -7.29 -3.94
N TYR A 38 -5.23 -7.43 -3.41
CA TYR A 38 -6.11 -8.57 -3.66
C TYR A 38 -7.50 -8.07 -4.05
N ALA A 39 -8.22 -8.85 -4.86
CA ALA A 39 -9.45 -8.39 -5.51
C ALA A 39 -10.61 -8.18 -4.53
N LEU A 40 -10.76 -9.06 -3.53
CA LEU A 40 -11.86 -9.00 -2.57
C LEU A 40 -11.42 -9.50 -1.19
N ALA A 41 -11.88 -8.81 -0.14
CA ALA A 41 -11.72 -9.26 1.24
C ALA A 41 -12.53 -10.54 1.51
N PHE A 42 -12.09 -11.35 2.49
CA PHE A 42 -12.81 -12.56 2.95
C PHE A 42 -13.04 -13.63 1.87
N THR A 43 -12.16 -13.72 0.88
CA THR A 43 -12.17 -14.80 -0.12
C THR A 43 -11.06 -15.80 0.15
N GLY A 44 -11.32 -17.08 -0.13
CA GLY A 44 -10.27 -18.09 -0.22
C GLY A 44 -9.49 -17.87 -1.52
N GLY A 45 -8.16 -17.88 -1.44
CA GLY A 45 -7.27 -17.85 -2.59
C GLY A 45 -7.28 -19.14 -3.39
#